data_AF-A0A349BY73-F1
#
_entry.id   AF-A0A349BY73-F1
#
_cell.length_a   1.000
_cell.length_b   1.000
_cell.length_c   1.000
_cell.angle_alpha   90.00
_cell.angle_beta   90.00
_cell.angle_gamma   90.00
#
_symmetry.space_group_name_H-M   'P 1'
#
loop_
_entity.id
_entity.type
_entity.pdbx_description
1 polymer ?
#
loop_
_entity_poly.entity_id
_entity_poly.type
_entity_poly.pdbx_seq_one_letter_code
_entity_poly.pdbx_strand_id
1 'polypeptide(L)'
;MNAAVLVKDGSEATITGGTVTSEADGANGIFCYGGNGGQNGAEGDGTTVTIRDTVIKTTGDGSGGIMTTGGGTTYAYDLDVTTGGRSSAAIRTDRGGGTVVVDGGTYTTSGLGSPAIYSTADITVSNAVLTSNLSEGVCIEGLNSITLNDCDLTADNTKQNGNATFLDTIMIYQSMSGDADSGTSHFTMTGGSLTSKSGHVFHVTNTNAVITLENVEISNEDSDNILLSVCDDGWDGAENEATVNASAQALSGAVLVGSNSTLTLNLTNDSSFEGYVDGKITNANGETVSTEAGTVSVTLDSTSTWTLTGDSYVTEFNGDAANVVSNGYTLYVNGTALTGTK
;
A
#
# COMPACT_ATOMS: atom_id res chain seq x y z
N MET A 1 -22.40 5.70 -12.95
CA MET A 1 -22.29 4.33 -12.40
C MET A 1 -22.62 3.35 -13.50
N ASN A 2 -21.60 2.73 -14.09
CA ASN A 2 -21.76 1.71 -15.14
C ASN A 2 -21.03 0.44 -14.69
N ALA A 3 -21.61 -0.73 -15.02
CA ALA A 3 -20.98 -2.03 -14.82
C ALA A 3 -21.66 -3.08 -15.71
N ALA A 4 -20.98 -4.19 -15.96
CA ALA A 4 -21.60 -5.38 -16.57
C ALA A 4 -22.61 -6.02 -15.61
N VAL A 5 -22.30 -6.06 -14.31
CA VAL A 5 -23.26 -6.38 -13.24
C VAL A 5 -23.26 -5.26 -12.21
N LEU A 6 -24.40 -4.61 -12.04
CA LEU A 6 -24.62 -3.58 -11.04
C LEU A 6 -25.60 -4.07 -9.97
N VAL A 7 -25.19 -4.04 -8.72
CA VAL A 7 -26.03 -4.37 -7.55
C VAL A 7 -26.09 -3.15 -6.66
N LYS A 8 -27.31 -2.74 -6.28
CA LYS A 8 -27.58 -1.48 -5.58
C LYS A 8 -28.92 -1.49 -4.83
N ASP A 9 -29.21 -0.39 -4.14
CA ASP A 9 -30.47 -0.11 -3.44
C ASP A 9 -30.80 -1.13 -2.33
N GLY A 10 -29.81 -1.51 -1.52
CA GLY A 10 -29.99 -2.44 -0.40
C GLY A 10 -30.22 -3.89 -0.82
N SER A 11 -29.88 -4.24 -2.07
CA SER A 11 -30.09 -5.58 -2.62
C SER A 11 -28.98 -6.54 -2.22
N GLU A 12 -29.31 -7.83 -2.15
CA GLU A 12 -28.35 -8.92 -2.02
C GLU A 12 -28.25 -9.70 -3.32
N ALA A 13 -27.02 -9.97 -3.78
CA ALA A 13 -26.77 -10.79 -4.97
C ALA A 13 -25.70 -11.85 -4.69
N THR A 14 -25.91 -13.05 -5.23
CA THR A 14 -24.89 -14.09 -5.30
C THR A 14 -24.62 -14.45 -6.75
N ILE A 15 -23.36 -14.42 -7.14
CA ILE A 15 -22.86 -14.77 -8.48
C ILE A 15 -21.91 -15.95 -8.28
N THR A 16 -22.09 -17.02 -9.06
CA THR A 16 -21.27 -18.22 -8.95
C THR A 16 -20.96 -18.78 -10.33
N GLY A 17 -19.68 -18.92 -10.66
CA GLY A 17 -19.22 -19.39 -11.95
C GLY A 17 -19.30 -18.34 -13.07
N GLY A 18 -18.94 -18.78 -14.28
CA GLY A 18 -19.15 -18.03 -15.52
C GLY A 18 -18.10 -16.98 -15.82
N THR A 19 -18.39 -16.13 -16.79
CA THR A 19 -17.51 -15.04 -17.23
C THR A 19 -18.29 -13.74 -17.34
N VAL A 20 -17.77 -12.68 -16.74
CA VAL A 20 -18.26 -11.30 -16.84
C VAL A 20 -17.24 -10.49 -17.62
N THR A 21 -17.65 -9.88 -18.73
CA THR A 21 -16.77 -9.05 -19.57
C THR A 21 -17.32 -7.64 -19.71
N SER A 22 -16.45 -6.64 -19.67
CA SER A 22 -16.80 -5.26 -19.98
C SER A 22 -15.70 -4.56 -20.78
N GLU A 23 -16.06 -3.95 -21.90
CA GLU A 23 -15.12 -3.28 -22.80
C GLU A 23 -15.31 -1.77 -22.84
N ALA A 24 -16.40 -1.26 -22.25
CA ALA A 24 -16.74 0.16 -22.29
C ALA A 24 -16.03 0.95 -21.19
N ASP A 25 -15.64 2.18 -21.51
CA ASP A 25 -15.07 3.11 -20.53
C ASP A 25 -16.04 3.36 -19.37
N GLY A 26 -15.51 3.34 -18.16
CA GLY A 26 -16.22 3.53 -16.90
C GLY A 26 -17.16 2.39 -16.50
N ALA A 27 -17.20 1.28 -17.26
CA ALA A 27 -18.11 0.17 -17.00
C ALA A 27 -17.38 -0.98 -16.29
N ASN A 28 -17.43 -1.03 -14.95
CA ASN A 28 -16.78 -2.08 -14.15
C ASN A 28 -17.28 -3.50 -14.47
N GLY A 29 -16.55 -4.54 -14.06
CA GLY A 29 -17.02 -5.92 -14.14
C GLY A 29 -18.25 -6.14 -13.26
N ILE A 30 -18.04 -6.12 -11.94
CA ILE A 30 -19.11 -6.23 -10.93
C ILE A 30 -19.01 -5.03 -9.99
N PHE A 31 -20.11 -4.29 -9.83
CA PHE A 31 -20.17 -3.11 -8.96
C PHE A 31 -21.25 -3.29 -7.88
N CYS A 32 -20.82 -3.35 -6.62
CA CYS A 32 -21.65 -3.21 -5.43
C CYS A 32 -21.72 -1.75 -4.96
N TYR A 33 -22.89 -1.12 -5.09
CA TYR A 33 -23.13 0.24 -4.60
C TYR A 33 -24.06 0.22 -3.38
N GLY A 34 -23.56 0.63 -2.22
CA GLY A 34 -24.30 0.58 -0.95
C GLY A 34 -25.57 1.43 -0.98
N GLY A 35 -25.51 2.65 -1.53
CA GLY A 35 -26.70 3.50 -1.73
C GLY A 35 -26.59 4.90 -1.12
N ASN A 36 -25.52 5.18 -0.37
CA ASN A 36 -25.52 6.28 0.59
C ASN A 36 -24.74 7.54 0.15
N GLY A 37 -24.54 7.74 -1.16
CA GLY A 37 -23.98 8.99 -1.69
C GLY A 37 -22.60 9.41 -1.15
N GLY A 38 -21.88 8.53 -0.43
CA GLY A 38 -20.63 8.87 0.24
C GLY A 38 -20.64 8.85 1.77
N GLN A 39 -21.80 8.66 2.44
CA GLN A 39 -21.93 8.84 3.90
C GLN A 39 -21.98 7.51 4.68
N ASN A 40 -20.85 6.83 4.89
CA ASN A 40 -20.81 5.56 5.63
C ASN A 40 -21.55 5.59 6.99
N GLY A 41 -22.34 4.55 7.28
CA GLY A 41 -23.01 4.32 8.56
C GLY A 41 -24.40 4.96 8.68
N ALA A 42 -25.06 5.29 7.57
CA ALA A 42 -26.40 5.90 7.56
C ALA A 42 -27.48 5.01 6.93
N GLU A 43 -28.74 5.42 7.07
CA GLU A 43 -29.90 4.75 6.49
C GLU A 43 -29.78 4.74 4.95
N GLY A 44 -29.59 3.56 4.36
CA GLY A 44 -29.31 3.40 2.92
C GLY A 44 -28.13 2.48 2.63
N ASP A 45 -27.30 2.16 3.63
CA ASP A 45 -26.30 1.10 3.55
C ASP A 45 -27.00 -0.27 3.58
N GLY A 46 -26.49 -1.26 2.82
CA GLY A 46 -27.02 -2.62 2.88
C GLY A 46 -26.90 -3.45 1.60
N THR A 47 -26.41 -2.89 0.50
CA THR A 47 -26.13 -3.70 -0.69
C THR A 47 -24.99 -4.67 -0.40
N THR A 48 -25.24 -5.97 -0.59
CA THR A 48 -24.23 -7.01 -0.44
C THR A 48 -24.09 -7.82 -1.71
N VAL A 49 -22.86 -8.03 -2.17
CA VAL A 49 -22.56 -8.90 -3.29
C VAL A 49 -21.64 -10.01 -2.86
N THR A 50 -21.99 -11.24 -3.19
CA THR A 50 -21.11 -12.40 -3.03
C THR A 50 -20.78 -13.00 -4.39
N ILE A 51 -19.49 -13.19 -4.69
CA ILE A 51 -19.00 -13.66 -5.98
C ILE A 51 -18.11 -14.88 -5.74
N ARG A 52 -18.30 -15.96 -6.50
CA ARG A 52 -17.53 -17.20 -6.38
C ARG A 52 -17.15 -17.75 -7.74
N ASP A 53 -15.93 -18.24 -7.90
CA ASP A 53 -15.50 -19.03 -9.06
C ASP A 53 -15.73 -18.32 -10.42
N THR A 54 -15.69 -16.99 -10.45
CA THR A 54 -16.06 -16.19 -11.62
C THR A 54 -14.84 -15.59 -12.28
N VAL A 55 -14.78 -15.67 -13.61
CA VAL A 55 -13.81 -14.94 -14.43
C VAL A 55 -14.34 -13.55 -14.74
N ILE A 56 -13.57 -12.49 -14.46
CA ILE A 56 -13.94 -11.10 -14.74
C ILE A 56 -12.87 -10.48 -15.63
N LYS A 57 -13.28 -9.93 -16.78
CA LYS A 57 -12.35 -9.26 -17.72
C LYS A 57 -12.84 -7.87 -18.07
N THR A 58 -12.01 -6.88 -17.85
CA THR A 58 -12.30 -5.50 -18.23
C THR A 58 -11.19 -4.86 -19.06
N THR A 59 -11.56 -4.05 -20.06
CA THR A 59 -10.57 -3.39 -20.94
C THR A 59 -10.76 -1.90 -21.14
N GLY A 60 -11.92 -1.34 -20.80
CA GLY A 60 -12.18 0.11 -20.93
C GLY A 60 -11.46 0.93 -19.86
N ASP A 61 -11.21 2.21 -20.12
CA ASP A 61 -10.61 3.12 -19.13
C ASP A 61 -11.60 3.36 -17.97
N GLY A 62 -11.11 3.37 -16.72
CA GLY A 62 -11.94 3.49 -15.53
C GLY A 62 -12.83 2.27 -15.24
N SER A 63 -12.54 1.12 -15.85
CA SER A 63 -13.31 -0.13 -15.75
C SER A 63 -12.62 -1.12 -14.81
N GLY A 64 -12.88 -1.00 -13.51
CA GLY A 64 -12.33 -1.92 -12.51
C GLY A 64 -12.95 -3.33 -12.58
N GLY A 65 -12.29 -4.29 -11.93
CA GLY A 65 -12.75 -5.68 -11.86
C GLY A 65 -13.98 -5.82 -10.96
N ILE A 66 -13.74 -5.86 -9.65
CA ILE A 66 -14.79 -5.71 -8.63
C ILE A 66 -14.69 -4.30 -8.03
N MET A 67 -15.84 -3.62 -7.92
CA MET A 67 -15.94 -2.28 -7.35
C MET A 67 -16.93 -2.26 -6.20
N THR A 68 -16.53 -1.70 -5.05
CA THR A 68 -17.42 -1.52 -3.89
C THR A 68 -17.38 -0.09 -3.42
N THR A 69 -18.52 0.58 -3.36
CA THR A 69 -18.57 2.00 -2.92
C THR A 69 -19.86 2.32 -2.17
N GLY A 70 -19.87 3.49 -1.51
CA GLY A 70 -21.06 4.05 -0.87
C GLY A 70 -21.64 3.19 0.25
N GLY A 71 -20.79 2.54 1.05
CA GLY A 71 -21.18 1.67 2.16
C GLY A 71 -21.55 0.23 1.76
N GLY A 72 -21.22 -0.21 0.54
CA GLY A 72 -21.51 -1.57 0.08
C GLY A 72 -20.61 -2.62 0.74
N THR A 73 -21.03 -3.89 0.67
CA THR A 73 -20.22 -5.03 1.12
C THR A 73 -20.02 -6.04 -0.01
N THR A 74 -18.76 -6.37 -0.31
CA THR A 74 -18.41 -7.40 -1.30
C THR A 74 -17.65 -8.54 -0.65
N TYR A 75 -18.11 -9.76 -0.87
CA TYR A 75 -17.41 -11.01 -0.58
C TYR A 75 -17.01 -11.69 -1.89
N ALA A 76 -15.72 -11.88 -2.13
CA ALA A 76 -15.20 -12.50 -3.34
C ALA A 76 -14.38 -13.75 -2.98
N TYR A 77 -14.66 -14.86 -3.65
CA TYR A 77 -13.99 -16.14 -3.41
C TYR A 77 -13.50 -16.73 -4.73
N ASP A 78 -12.20 -17.01 -4.82
CA ASP A 78 -11.59 -17.70 -5.96
C ASP A 78 -11.95 -17.07 -7.33
N LEU A 79 -11.79 -15.75 -7.46
CA LEU A 79 -12.03 -15.05 -8.73
C LEU A 79 -10.78 -15.06 -9.62
N ASP A 80 -10.98 -15.02 -10.93
CA ASP A 80 -9.92 -14.74 -11.90
C ASP A 80 -10.23 -13.40 -12.57
N VAL A 81 -9.56 -12.34 -12.13
CA VAL A 81 -9.83 -10.96 -12.54
C VAL A 81 -8.67 -10.42 -13.37
N THR A 82 -8.94 -9.95 -14.58
CA THR A 82 -7.98 -9.23 -15.42
C THR A 82 -8.54 -7.88 -15.83
N THR A 83 -7.79 -6.80 -15.62
CA THR A 83 -8.13 -5.46 -16.08
C THR A 83 -7.02 -4.87 -16.96
N GLY A 84 -7.40 -4.14 -18.01
CA GLY A 84 -6.46 -3.59 -18.99
C GLY A 84 -6.50 -2.08 -19.20
N GLY A 85 -7.59 -1.42 -18.84
CA GLY A 85 -7.76 0.03 -19.06
C GLY A 85 -7.01 0.87 -18.04
N ARG A 86 -6.83 2.16 -18.32
CA ARG A 86 -6.27 3.13 -17.36
C ARG A 86 -7.18 3.24 -16.13
N SER A 87 -6.63 3.49 -14.94
CA SER A 87 -7.42 3.73 -13.71
C SER A 87 -8.45 2.62 -13.40
N SER A 88 -8.04 1.37 -13.57
CA SER A 88 -8.90 0.19 -13.57
C SER A 88 -8.38 -0.88 -12.63
N ALA A 89 -8.32 -0.59 -11.32
CA ALA A 89 -7.89 -1.59 -10.33
C ALA A 89 -8.74 -2.87 -10.36
N ALA A 90 -8.12 -4.02 -10.10
CA ALA A 90 -8.83 -5.30 -10.07
C ALA A 90 -9.76 -5.40 -8.86
N ILE A 91 -9.26 -4.98 -7.69
CA ILE A 91 -10.04 -4.79 -6.46
C ILE A 91 -10.11 -3.28 -6.20
N ARG A 92 -11.28 -2.69 -6.42
CA ARG A 92 -11.46 -1.24 -6.38
C ARG A 92 -12.51 -0.84 -5.35
N THR A 93 -12.22 0.25 -4.66
CA THR A 93 -13.23 1.01 -3.92
C THR A 93 -13.13 2.50 -4.29
N ASP A 94 -14.15 3.27 -3.95
CA ASP A 94 -14.26 4.69 -4.28
C ASP A 94 -15.21 5.36 -3.27
N ARG A 95 -15.50 6.65 -3.47
CA ARG A 95 -16.23 7.54 -2.57
C ARG A 95 -17.29 6.86 -1.71
N GLY A 96 -17.17 7.08 -0.41
CA GLY A 96 -18.03 6.48 0.61
C GLY A 96 -17.66 5.05 0.95
N GLY A 97 -16.47 4.57 0.59
CA GLY A 97 -15.90 3.31 1.04
C GLY A 97 -16.85 2.11 1.04
N GLY A 98 -16.72 1.28 2.07
CA GLY A 98 -17.46 0.03 2.23
C GLY A 98 -16.57 -1.05 2.86
N THR A 99 -16.97 -2.30 2.70
CA THR A 99 -16.18 -3.45 3.16
C THR A 99 -15.96 -4.43 2.02
N VAL A 100 -14.71 -4.82 1.80
CA VAL A 100 -14.36 -5.82 0.79
C VAL A 100 -13.58 -6.95 1.45
N VAL A 101 -14.08 -8.17 1.32
CA VAL A 101 -13.40 -9.38 1.78
C VAL A 101 -13.15 -10.27 0.58
N VAL A 102 -11.89 -10.56 0.32
CA VAL A 102 -11.42 -11.43 -0.76
C VAL A 102 -10.69 -12.62 -0.15
N ASP A 103 -11.00 -13.83 -0.62
CA ASP A 103 -10.31 -15.05 -0.22
C ASP A 103 -10.04 -15.93 -1.45
N GLY A 104 -8.77 -16.13 -1.75
CA GLY A 104 -8.31 -16.84 -2.95
C GLY A 104 -8.38 -15.99 -4.23
N GLY A 105 -8.02 -16.62 -5.35
CA GLY A 105 -8.12 -16.04 -6.68
C GLY A 105 -6.85 -15.32 -7.19
N THR A 106 -6.94 -14.84 -8.42
CA THR A 106 -5.88 -14.16 -9.16
C THR A 106 -6.38 -12.81 -9.68
N TYR A 107 -5.67 -11.74 -9.36
CA TYR A 107 -6.07 -10.37 -9.68
C TYR A 107 -4.94 -9.67 -10.43
N THR A 108 -5.08 -9.53 -11.74
CA THR A 108 -4.06 -8.98 -12.62
C THR A 108 -4.51 -7.66 -13.26
N THR A 109 -3.66 -6.65 -13.18
CA THR A 109 -3.87 -5.35 -13.83
C THR A 109 -2.71 -5.01 -14.76
N SER A 110 -3.01 -4.31 -15.85
CA SER A 110 -2.00 -3.93 -16.86
C SER A 110 -2.13 -2.49 -17.38
N GLY A 111 -3.11 -1.73 -16.90
CA GLY A 111 -3.30 -0.34 -17.28
C GLY A 111 -2.55 0.64 -16.39
N LEU A 112 -2.22 1.82 -16.91
CA LEU A 112 -1.60 2.89 -16.13
C LEU A 112 -2.54 3.36 -15.00
N GLY A 113 -2.01 3.64 -13.82
CA GLY A 113 -2.78 4.03 -12.64
C GLY A 113 -3.76 2.95 -12.18
N SER A 114 -3.46 1.67 -12.46
CA SER A 114 -4.34 0.55 -12.14
C SER A 114 -3.63 -0.41 -11.20
N PRO A 115 -3.60 -0.12 -9.89
CA PRO A 115 -3.03 -1.05 -8.95
C PRO A 115 -3.87 -2.33 -8.85
N ALA A 116 -3.30 -3.40 -8.31
CA ALA A 116 -4.08 -4.61 -8.01
C ALA A 116 -5.21 -4.27 -7.02
N ILE A 117 -4.91 -3.42 -6.02
CA ILE A 117 -5.87 -2.92 -5.05
C ILE A 117 -5.82 -1.39 -4.97
N TYR A 118 -6.99 -0.76 -5.09
CA TYR A 118 -7.16 0.67 -4.81
C TYR A 118 -8.19 0.88 -3.70
N SER A 119 -7.77 1.46 -2.58
CA SER A 119 -8.59 1.57 -1.37
C SER A 119 -8.98 3.00 -1.01
N THR A 120 -10.28 3.18 -0.85
CA THR A 120 -10.97 4.25 -0.10
C THR A 120 -11.93 3.62 0.92
N ALA A 121 -11.63 2.39 1.37
CA ALA A 121 -12.50 1.54 2.19
C ALA A 121 -11.69 0.61 3.12
N ASP A 122 -12.38 -0.28 3.84
CA ASP A 122 -11.75 -1.41 4.53
C ASP A 122 -11.69 -2.64 3.62
N ILE A 123 -10.48 -3.09 3.29
CA ILE A 123 -10.25 -4.23 2.40
C ILE A 123 -9.43 -5.29 3.13
N THR A 124 -9.91 -6.53 3.14
CA THR A 124 -9.16 -7.71 3.57
C THR A 124 -9.02 -8.67 2.41
N VAL A 125 -7.80 -9.07 2.08
CA VAL A 125 -7.50 -10.06 1.04
C VAL A 125 -6.71 -11.19 1.69
N SER A 126 -7.11 -12.43 1.42
CA SER A 126 -6.43 -13.62 1.93
C SER A 126 -6.13 -14.60 0.79
N ASN A 127 -5.01 -15.32 0.86
CA ASN A 127 -4.69 -16.45 -0.04
C ASN A 127 -4.70 -16.12 -1.55
N ALA A 128 -4.47 -14.87 -1.94
CA ALA A 128 -4.64 -14.41 -3.32
C ALA A 128 -3.31 -14.10 -4.00
N VAL A 129 -3.28 -14.22 -5.33
CA VAL A 129 -2.18 -13.72 -6.16
C VAL A 129 -2.59 -12.38 -6.75
N LEU A 130 -1.80 -11.35 -6.46
CA LEU A 130 -2.03 -9.96 -6.86
C LEU A 130 -0.90 -9.53 -7.80
N THR A 131 -1.22 -9.05 -8.99
CA THR A 131 -0.22 -8.64 -9.97
C THR A 131 -0.58 -7.32 -10.62
N SER A 132 0.30 -6.33 -10.50
CA SER A 132 0.23 -5.07 -11.24
C SER A 132 1.41 -4.96 -12.19
N ASN A 133 1.16 -4.90 -13.50
CA ASN A 133 2.23 -4.96 -14.50
C ASN A 133 2.77 -3.58 -14.94
N LEU A 134 2.10 -2.49 -14.55
CA LEU A 134 2.42 -1.14 -15.06
C LEU A 134 2.33 -0.04 -14.00
N SER A 135 1.84 -0.34 -12.80
CA SER A 135 1.54 0.65 -11.76
C SER A 135 1.83 0.06 -10.39
N GLU A 136 1.47 0.79 -9.34
CA GLU A 136 1.56 0.36 -7.95
C GLU A 136 0.89 -1.01 -7.76
N GLY A 137 1.31 -1.79 -6.78
CA GLY A 137 0.57 -2.98 -6.36
C GLY A 137 -0.67 -2.61 -5.57
N VAL A 138 -0.53 -1.61 -4.69
CA VAL A 138 -1.55 -1.15 -3.77
C VAL A 138 -1.51 0.37 -3.66
N CYS A 139 -2.69 1.00 -3.67
CA CYS A 139 -2.87 2.39 -3.26
C CYS A 139 -3.89 2.47 -2.13
N ILE A 140 -3.59 3.21 -1.06
CA ILE A 140 -4.53 3.55 0.02
C ILE A 140 -4.67 5.06 0.09
N GLU A 141 -5.92 5.53 0.06
CA GLU A 141 -6.23 6.94 0.23
C GLU A 141 -6.80 7.25 1.61
N GLY A 142 -6.32 8.32 2.25
CA GLY A 142 -6.89 8.86 3.48
C GLY A 142 -6.95 7.85 4.64
N LEU A 143 -8.01 7.88 5.43
CA LEU A 143 -8.15 7.08 6.67
C LEU A 143 -8.36 5.57 6.50
N ASN A 144 -8.23 5.05 5.27
CA ASN A 144 -8.68 3.72 4.90
C ASN A 144 -7.67 2.61 5.20
N SER A 145 -8.11 1.35 5.08
CA SER A 145 -7.31 0.20 5.50
C SER A 145 -7.24 -0.93 4.47
N ILE A 146 -6.08 -1.58 4.40
CA ILE A 146 -5.88 -2.83 3.68
C ILE A 146 -5.17 -3.83 4.59
N THR A 147 -5.70 -5.05 4.65
CA THR A 147 -5.07 -6.20 5.29
C THR A 147 -4.85 -7.31 4.26
N LEU A 148 -3.61 -7.79 4.13
CA LEU A 148 -3.22 -8.91 3.27
C LEU A 148 -2.75 -10.08 4.15
N ASN A 149 -3.40 -11.23 4.03
CA ASN A 149 -3.01 -12.46 4.72
C ASN A 149 -2.59 -13.51 3.71
N ASP A 150 -1.37 -14.02 3.81
CA ASP A 150 -0.86 -15.09 2.93
C ASP A 150 -1.09 -14.79 1.43
N CYS A 151 -0.89 -13.54 1.03
CA CYS A 151 -1.03 -13.09 -0.36
C CYS A 151 0.35 -13.00 -1.04
N ASP A 152 0.37 -13.31 -2.34
CA ASP A 152 1.54 -13.10 -3.20
C ASP A 152 1.32 -11.85 -4.05
N LEU A 153 1.95 -10.74 -3.68
CA LEU A 153 1.86 -9.46 -4.38
C LEU A 153 3.11 -9.21 -5.21
N THR A 154 2.93 -8.97 -6.51
CA THR A 154 3.98 -8.50 -7.41
C THR A 154 3.55 -7.22 -8.12
N ALA A 155 4.38 -6.19 -8.08
CA ALA A 155 4.14 -4.94 -8.81
C ALA A 155 5.34 -4.54 -9.66
N ASP A 156 5.06 -4.06 -10.86
CA ASP A 156 6.02 -3.45 -11.77
C ASP A 156 5.53 -2.02 -12.12
N ASN A 157 5.79 -1.08 -11.21
CA ASN A 157 5.43 0.32 -11.38
C ASN A 157 6.43 1.01 -12.31
N THR A 158 6.29 0.78 -13.61
CA THR A 158 7.24 1.30 -14.61
C THR A 158 6.96 2.74 -15.05
N LYS A 159 5.87 3.36 -14.58
CA LYS A 159 5.45 4.71 -14.98
C LYS A 159 4.67 5.42 -13.88
N GLN A 160 5.10 6.64 -13.55
CA GLN A 160 4.35 7.57 -12.71
C GLN A 160 2.93 7.82 -13.27
N ASN A 161 1.94 7.88 -12.39
CA ASN A 161 0.57 8.25 -12.72
C ASN A 161 0.08 9.43 -11.87
N GLY A 162 -0.82 10.23 -12.43
CA GLY A 162 -1.37 11.39 -11.74
C GLY A 162 -0.30 12.42 -11.42
N ASN A 163 -0.19 12.78 -10.14
CA ASN A 163 0.82 13.73 -9.65
C ASN A 163 2.05 13.04 -9.05
N ALA A 164 2.10 11.70 -9.02
CA ALA A 164 3.22 10.98 -8.43
C ALA A 164 4.53 11.37 -9.10
N THR A 165 5.57 11.63 -8.29
CA THR A 165 6.93 11.87 -8.77
C THR A 165 7.88 10.72 -8.43
N PHE A 166 7.39 9.71 -7.71
CA PHE A 166 8.10 8.45 -7.45
C PHE A 166 7.49 7.27 -8.22
N LEU A 167 8.25 6.18 -8.26
CA LEU A 167 7.73 4.86 -8.56
C LEU A 167 7.73 4.09 -7.25
N ASP A 168 6.65 3.40 -6.96
CA ASP A 168 6.48 2.62 -5.74
C ASP A 168 5.53 1.43 -5.89
N THR A 169 5.66 0.46 -5.00
CA THR A 169 4.79 -0.72 -4.97
C THR A 169 3.58 -0.51 -4.07
N ILE A 170 3.77 0.07 -2.89
CA ILE A 170 2.70 0.41 -1.94
C ILE A 170 2.68 1.92 -1.74
N MET A 171 1.64 2.57 -2.28
CA MET A 171 1.41 4.00 -2.10
C MET A 171 0.37 4.23 -1.00
N ILE A 172 0.70 5.01 0.01
CA ILE A 172 -0.21 5.40 1.08
C ILE A 172 -0.24 6.92 1.14
N TYR A 173 -1.39 7.51 0.77
CA TYR A 173 -1.45 8.95 0.55
C TYR A 173 -2.82 9.56 0.81
N GLN A 174 -2.90 10.89 0.89
CA GLN A 174 -4.16 11.62 0.74
C GLN A 174 -4.17 12.32 -0.62
N SER A 175 -5.19 12.04 -1.42
CA SER A 175 -5.44 12.78 -2.65
C SER A 175 -6.25 14.06 -2.38
N MET A 176 -6.30 14.95 -3.38
CA MET A 176 -7.16 16.15 -3.37
C MET A 176 -8.53 15.93 -4.02
N SER A 177 -8.96 14.67 -4.24
CA SER A 177 -10.22 14.38 -4.93
C SER A 177 -11.46 14.59 -4.06
N GLY A 178 -11.30 14.46 -2.73
CA GLY A 178 -12.39 14.42 -1.76
C GLY A 178 -13.14 13.09 -1.73
N ASP A 179 -12.56 12.01 -2.28
CA ASP A 179 -13.18 10.68 -2.27
C ASP A 179 -12.94 9.90 -0.97
N ALA A 180 -11.88 10.26 -0.24
CA ALA A 180 -11.55 9.74 1.07
C ALA A 180 -11.33 10.88 2.07
N ASP A 181 -11.85 10.70 3.28
CA ASP A 181 -11.58 11.58 4.42
C ASP A 181 -10.13 11.40 4.90
N SER A 182 -9.51 12.50 5.33
CA SER A 182 -8.17 12.48 5.91
C SER A 182 -8.16 11.83 7.29
N GLY A 183 -7.07 11.11 7.58
CA GLY A 183 -6.85 10.43 8.84
C GLY A 183 -5.71 9.43 8.71
N THR A 184 -5.62 8.49 9.65
CA THR A 184 -4.55 7.51 9.66
C THR A 184 -4.88 6.31 8.77
N SER A 185 -4.11 6.12 7.71
CA SER A 185 -4.17 4.93 6.86
C SER A 185 -3.56 3.71 7.57
N HIS A 186 -4.06 2.51 7.28
CA HIS A 186 -3.53 1.27 7.84
C HIS A 186 -3.23 0.24 6.75
N PHE A 187 -1.97 -0.20 6.66
CA PHE A 187 -1.57 -1.34 5.84
C PHE A 187 -1.06 -2.45 6.75
N THR A 188 -1.65 -3.64 6.66
CA THR A 188 -1.20 -4.82 7.38
C THR A 188 -0.91 -5.94 6.39
N MET A 189 0.24 -6.59 6.53
CA MET A 189 0.58 -7.80 5.77
C MET A 189 1.15 -8.86 6.70
N THR A 190 0.54 -10.04 6.69
CA THR A 190 0.97 -11.20 7.47
C THR A 190 1.15 -12.40 6.54
N GLY A 191 2.33 -13.01 6.56
CA GLY A 191 2.66 -14.11 5.64
C GLY A 191 2.75 -13.66 4.18
N GLY A 192 2.85 -14.65 3.28
CA GLY A 192 2.93 -14.42 1.83
C GLY A 192 4.20 -13.69 1.38
N SER A 193 4.14 -13.08 0.21
CA SER A 193 5.27 -12.41 -0.44
C SER A 193 4.90 -11.06 -1.04
N LEU A 194 5.85 -10.13 -1.01
CA LEU A 194 5.76 -8.81 -1.64
C LEU A 194 7.00 -8.60 -2.51
N THR A 195 6.82 -8.60 -3.82
CA THR A 195 7.86 -8.33 -4.81
C THR A 195 7.64 -6.97 -5.47
N SER A 196 8.52 -6.03 -5.15
CA SER A 196 8.65 -4.75 -5.85
C SER A 196 9.65 -4.92 -6.99
N LYS A 197 9.20 -4.85 -8.25
CA LYS A 197 10.10 -4.94 -9.41
C LYS A 197 10.77 -3.62 -9.76
N SER A 198 10.11 -2.52 -9.45
CA SER A 198 10.55 -1.17 -9.76
C SER A 198 10.05 -0.19 -8.70
N GLY A 199 10.92 0.72 -8.30
CA GLY A 199 10.62 1.76 -7.33
C GLY A 199 10.79 1.37 -5.85
N HIS A 200 10.23 2.22 -5.00
CA HIS A 200 10.26 2.06 -3.55
C HIS A 200 9.26 0.98 -3.12
N VAL A 201 9.58 0.18 -2.11
CA VAL A 201 8.61 -0.82 -1.61
C VAL A 201 7.39 -0.11 -1.01
N PHE A 202 7.63 0.82 -0.10
CA PHE A 202 6.61 1.66 0.52
C PHE A 202 6.89 3.16 0.27
N HIS A 203 5.85 3.90 -0.08
CA HIS A 203 5.87 5.35 -0.18
C HIS A 203 4.70 5.95 0.61
N VAL A 204 5.02 6.78 1.61
CA VAL A 204 4.04 7.51 2.43
C VAL A 204 4.20 8.99 2.16
N THR A 205 3.12 9.61 1.69
CA THR A 205 3.10 11.04 1.36
C THR A 205 1.75 11.66 1.65
N ASN A 206 1.72 12.90 2.11
CA ASN A 206 0.52 13.66 2.39
C ASN A 206 -0.50 12.88 3.27
N THR A 207 -0.05 12.07 4.22
CA THR A 207 -0.93 11.33 5.14
C THR A 207 -0.15 10.79 6.35
N ASN A 208 -0.91 10.32 7.34
CA ASN A 208 -0.40 9.55 8.46
C ASN A 208 -0.65 8.06 8.18
N ALA A 209 0.37 7.21 8.28
CA ALA A 209 0.26 5.79 7.97
C ALA A 209 0.77 4.89 9.11
N VAL A 210 0.06 3.78 9.34
CA VAL A 210 0.55 2.67 10.15
C VAL A 210 0.71 1.44 9.25
N ILE A 211 1.95 0.97 9.14
CA ILE A 211 2.36 -0.22 8.39
C ILE A 211 2.69 -1.31 9.40
N THR A 212 2.02 -2.46 9.32
CA THR A 212 2.27 -3.62 10.20
C THR A 212 2.67 -4.83 9.36
N LEU A 213 3.82 -5.41 9.67
CA LEU A 213 4.41 -6.50 8.90
C LEU A 213 4.78 -7.67 9.83
N GLU A 214 4.34 -8.86 9.46
CA GLU A 214 4.67 -10.09 10.19
C GLU A 214 4.94 -11.25 9.24
N ASN A 215 6.16 -11.80 9.28
CA ASN A 215 6.57 -12.98 8.51
C ASN A 215 6.27 -12.86 6.99
N VAL A 216 6.52 -11.69 6.40
CA VAL A 216 6.34 -11.42 4.96
C VAL A 216 7.67 -11.60 4.22
N GLU A 217 7.68 -12.32 3.10
CA GLU A 217 8.84 -12.36 2.21
C GLU A 217 8.87 -11.10 1.33
N ILE A 218 9.69 -10.11 1.69
CA ILE A 218 9.82 -8.86 0.93
C ILE A 218 11.07 -8.92 0.04
N SER A 219 10.89 -8.66 -1.26
CA SER A 219 11.97 -8.53 -2.25
C SER A 219 11.80 -7.24 -3.04
N ASN A 220 12.83 -6.39 -3.05
CA ASN A 220 12.93 -5.28 -3.98
C ASN A 220 13.97 -5.59 -5.05
N GLU A 221 13.54 -5.66 -6.31
CA GLU A 221 14.41 -5.87 -7.47
C GLU A 221 14.92 -4.56 -8.07
N ASP A 222 14.43 -3.42 -7.59
CA ASP A 222 14.93 -2.10 -7.99
C ASP A 222 16.38 -1.92 -7.52
N SER A 223 17.22 -1.35 -8.39
CA SER A 223 18.65 -1.20 -8.12
C SER A 223 18.97 -0.24 -6.98
N ASP A 224 18.10 0.74 -6.72
CA ASP A 224 18.27 1.67 -5.61
C ASP A 224 17.89 1.01 -4.26
N ASN A 225 17.16 -0.11 -4.30
CA ASN A 225 16.78 -0.94 -3.16
C ASN A 225 16.21 -0.10 -1.99
N ILE A 226 15.27 0.79 -2.29
CA ILE A 226 14.61 1.64 -1.29
C ILE A 226 13.43 0.87 -0.70
N LEU A 227 13.50 0.58 0.60
CA LEU A 227 12.43 -0.07 1.34
C LEU A 227 11.27 0.89 1.62
N LEU A 228 11.59 2.06 2.16
CA LEU A 228 10.58 3.02 2.60
C LEU A 228 11.01 4.43 2.28
N SER A 229 10.05 5.22 1.83
CA SER A 229 10.17 6.68 1.75
C SER A 229 9.00 7.35 2.44
N VAL A 230 9.29 8.35 3.28
CA VAL A 230 8.32 9.23 3.92
C VAL A 230 8.72 10.65 3.59
N CYS A 231 8.03 11.27 2.63
CA CYS A 231 8.39 12.59 2.12
C CYS A 231 7.25 13.23 1.32
N ASP A 232 7.44 14.51 0.97
CA ASP A 232 6.58 15.20 0.02
C ASP A 232 6.61 14.50 -1.35
N ASP A 233 5.47 14.52 -2.02
CA ASP A 233 5.30 14.18 -3.43
C ASP A 233 4.31 15.20 -4.07
N GLY A 234 3.65 14.87 -5.17
CA GLY A 234 2.76 15.77 -5.91
C GLY A 234 1.42 16.13 -5.25
N TRP A 235 1.31 16.03 -3.92
CA TRP A 235 0.14 16.41 -3.13
C TRP A 235 0.52 17.22 -1.90
N ASP A 236 -0.39 18.08 -1.46
CA ASP A 236 -0.25 18.91 -0.26
C ASP A 236 -1.50 18.81 0.64
N GLY A 237 -1.36 19.28 1.89
CA GLY A 237 -2.49 19.47 2.81
C GLY A 237 -2.46 18.66 4.12
N ALA A 238 -1.65 17.61 4.21
CA ALA A 238 -1.45 16.80 5.41
C ALA A 238 0.04 16.60 5.72
N GLU A 239 0.34 16.01 6.87
CA GLU A 239 1.71 15.68 7.27
C GLU A 239 2.21 14.41 6.56
N ASN A 240 3.52 14.20 6.53
CA ASN A 240 4.13 12.94 6.08
C ASN A 240 4.60 12.17 7.30
N GLU A 241 3.75 11.30 7.84
CA GLU A 241 4.05 10.54 9.06
C GLU A 241 3.84 9.05 8.84
N ALA A 242 4.82 8.24 9.24
CA ALA A 242 4.69 6.79 9.21
C ALA A 242 5.08 6.15 10.53
N THR A 243 4.34 5.11 10.92
CA THR A 243 4.75 4.13 11.92
C THR A 243 4.86 2.76 11.26
N VAL A 244 6.03 2.14 11.36
CA VAL A 244 6.26 0.76 10.89
C VAL A 244 6.42 -0.15 12.10
N ASN A 245 5.56 -1.15 12.20
CA ASN A 245 5.62 -2.20 13.21
C ASN A 245 6.02 -3.52 12.54
N ALA A 246 7.26 -3.93 12.75
CA ALA A 246 7.84 -5.17 12.24
C ALA A 246 7.94 -6.19 13.38
N SER A 247 7.33 -7.35 13.20
CA SER A 247 7.33 -8.46 14.16
C SER A 247 7.72 -9.75 13.44
N ALA A 248 8.74 -10.48 13.91
CA ALA A 248 9.26 -11.65 13.20
C ALA A 248 9.48 -11.36 11.70
N GLN A 249 10.00 -10.18 11.40
CA GLN A 249 10.06 -9.64 10.05
C GLN A 249 11.50 -9.28 9.68
N ALA A 250 11.92 -9.74 8.51
CA ALA A 250 13.17 -9.30 7.89
C ALA A 250 12.87 -8.11 6.97
N LEU A 251 13.59 -7.01 7.18
CA LEU A 251 13.53 -5.80 6.38
C LEU A 251 14.90 -5.58 5.72
N SER A 252 14.91 -5.18 4.45
CA SER A 252 16.13 -4.86 3.72
C SER A 252 15.92 -3.66 2.81
N GLY A 253 16.91 -2.79 2.73
CA GLY A 253 16.92 -1.61 1.85
C GLY A 253 17.05 -0.28 2.58
N ALA A 254 17.09 0.81 1.81
CA ALA A 254 17.18 2.16 2.35
C ALA A 254 15.84 2.63 2.94
N VAL A 255 15.91 3.38 4.03
CA VAL A 255 14.78 4.11 4.61
C VAL A 255 15.06 5.60 4.48
N LEU A 256 14.23 6.28 3.69
CA LEU A 256 14.40 7.69 3.34
C LEU A 256 13.32 8.54 4.00
N VAL A 257 13.69 9.47 4.88
CA VAL A 257 12.74 10.33 5.59
C VAL A 257 13.09 11.80 5.35
N GLY A 258 12.20 12.51 4.65
CA GLY A 258 12.40 13.92 4.30
C GLY A 258 12.45 14.83 5.54
N SER A 259 13.11 15.99 5.43
CA SER A 259 13.34 16.90 6.55
C SER A 259 12.06 17.42 7.23
N ASN A 260 10.94 17.42 6.51
CA ASN A 260 9.60 17.80 7.00
C ASN A 260 8.74 16.59 7.41
N SER A 261 9.32 15.39 7.51
CA SER A 261 8.61 14.13 7.68
C SER A 261 9.02 13.41 8.96
N THR A 262 8.17 12.48 9.41
CA THR A 262 8.37 11.73 10.66
C THR A 262 8.22 10.22 10.45
N LEU A 263 9.12 9.44 11.04
CA LEU A 263 9.07 7.99 11.07
C LEU A 263 9.27 7.44 12.48
N THR A 264 8.39 6.52 12.88
CA THR A 264 8.63 5.59 14.00
C THR A 264 8.81 4.18 13.44
N LEU A 265 9.95 3.55 13.70
CA LEU A 265 10.27 2.19 13.25
C LEU A 265 10.46 1.28 14.47
N ASN A 266 9.57 0.31 14.63
CA ASN A 266 9.58 -0.65 15.74
C ASN A 266 9.91 -2.05 15.23
N LEU A 267 10.98 -2.66 15.74
CA LEU A 267 11.35 -4.04 15.46
C LEU A 267 11.22 -4.90 16.71
N THR A 268 10.43 -5.97 16.59
CA THR A 268 10.10 -6.89 17.67
C THR A 268 10.17 -8.35 17.24
N ASN A 269 10.24 -9.27 18.20
CA ASN A 269 10.12 -10.71 18.00
C ASN A 269 11.11 -11.24 16.94
N ASP A 270 12.42 -11.16 17.21
CA ASP A 270 13.49 -11.62 16.31
C ASP A 270 13.49 -10.94 14.92
N SER A 271 13.00 -9.70 14.81
CA SER A 271 13.04 -8.93 13.55
C SER A 271 14.47 -8.50 13.18
N SER A 272 14.73 -8.32 11.89
CA SER A 272 16.00 -7.79 11.39
C SER A 272 15.78 -6.63 10.42
N PHE A 273 16.66 -5.63 10.47
CA PHE A 273 16.77 -4.60 9.45
C PHE A 273 18.20 -4.59 8.89
N GLU A 274 18.36 -4.82 7.59
CA GLU A 274 19.61 -4.65 6.86
C GLU A 274 19.50 -3.46 5.92
N GLY A 275 20.04 -2.31 6.33
CA GLY A 275 19.76 -1.06 5.65
C GLY A 275 20.38 0.16 6.31
N TYR A 276 20.04 1.33 5.79
CA TYR A 276 20.44 2.63 6.35
C TYR A 276 19.27 3.62 6.36
N VAL A 277 19.38 4.64 7.21
CA VAL A 277 18.43 5.76 7.29
C VAL A 277 19.09 7.06 6.83
N ASP A 278 18.53 7.73 5.82
CA ASP A 278 18.95 9.05 5.35
C ASP A 278 17.72 9.91 5.01
N GLY A 279 17.93 11.18 4.66
CA GLY A 279 16.87 12.06 4.13
C GLY A 279 17.26 12.85 2.91
N LYS A 280 18.32 12.43 2.21
CA LYS A 280 18.62 12.93 0.86
C LYS A 280 17.71 12.20 -0.11
N ILE A 281 16.73 12.94 -0.63
CA ILE A 281 15.69 12.37 -1.48
C ILE A 281 15.66 13.18 -2.78
N THR A 282 15.73 12.46 -3.88
CA THR A 282 15.54 12.99 -5.23
C THR A 282 14.42 12.19 -5.88
N ASN A 283 13.45 12.86 -6.49
CA ASN A 283 12.37 12.17 -7.19
C ASN A 283 12.83 11.64 -8.56
N ALA A 284 11.96 10.90 -9.24
CA ALA A 284 12.32 10.31 -10.54
C ALA A 284 12.49 11.37 -11.67
N ASN A 285 12.10 12.63 -11.42
CA ASN A 285 12.38 13.75 -12.33
C ASN A 285 13.76 14.38 -12.10
N GLY A 286 14.52 13.92 -11.09
CA GLY A 286 15.82 14.48 -10.72
C GLY A 286 15.73 15.73 -9.84
N GLU A 287 14.57 16.02 -9.27
CA GLU A 287 14.35 17.16 -8.39
C GLU A 287 14.64 16.79 -6.94
N THR A 288 15.36 17.66 -6.25
CA THR A 288 15.64 17.50 -4.81
C THR A 288 14.36 17.69 -4.01
N VAL A 289 13.90 16.63 -3.36
CA VAL A 289 12.76 16.64 -2.41
C VAL A 289 13.25 16.98 -1.00
N SER A 290 14.39 16.41 -0.59
CA SER A 290 14.98 16.68 0.72
C SER A 290 16.51 16.55 0.67
N THR A 291 17.19 17.29 1.54
CA THR A 291 18.67 17.29 1.66
C THR A 291 19.20 16.72 2.97
N GLU A 292 18.31 16.47 3.93
CA GLU A 292 18.64 15.98 5.27
C GLU A 292 17.52 15.12 5.84
N ALA A 293 17.84 14.28 6.82
CA ALA A 293 16.88 13.42 7.51
C ALA A 293 15.85 14.22 8.32
N GLY A 294 14.60 13.77 8.27
CA GLY A 294 13.54 14.23 9.16
C GLY A 294 13.64 13.65 10.58
N THR A 295 12.49 13.56 11.24
CA THR A 295 12.42 12.98 12.58
C THR A 295 12.29 11.47 12.49
N VAL A 296 13.25 10.72 13.02
CA VAL A 296 13.26 9.25 12.96
C VAL A 296 13.54 8.65 14.33
N SER A 297 12.57 7.94 14.90
CA SER A 297 12.74 7.12 16.10
C SER A 297 12.82 5.65 15.71
N VAL A 298 13.87 4.96 16.13
CA VAL A 298 14.05 3.51 15.90
C VAL A 298 14.05 2.79 17.25
N THR A 299 13.17 1.80 17.40
CA THR A 299 13.10 0.94 18.58
C THR A 299 13.43 -0.50 18.20
N LEU A 300 14.42 -1.10 18.86
CA LEU A 300 14.73 -2.53 18.77
C LEU A 300 14.41 -3.19 20.10
N ASP A 301 13.64 -4.27 20.08
CA ASP A 301 13.62 -5.17 21.23
C ASP A 301 14.96 -5.91 21.41
N SER A 302 15.11 -6.64 22.51
CA SER A 302 16.37 -7.33 22.83
C SER A 302 16.74 -8.45 21.85
N THR A 303 15.78 -8.92 21.05
CA THR A 303 15.95 -10.02 20.10
C THR A 303 16.19 -9.54 18.67
N SER A 304 15.83 -8.30 18.37
CA SER A 304 15.89 -7.73 17.03
C SER A 304 17.25 -7.10 16.75
N THR A 305 17.61 -7.02 15.46
CA THR A 305 18.92 -6.55 15.02
C THR A 305 18.84 -5.51 13.90
N TRP A 306 19.84 -4.64 13.84
CA TRP A 306 20.02 -3.71 12.71
C TRP A 306 21.45 -3.84 12.17
N THR A 307 21.60 -4.31 10.93
CA THR A 307 22.87 -4.31 10.20
C THR A 307 22.94 -3.09 9.29
N LEU A 308 23.92 -2.22 9.52
CA LEU A 308 24.10 -1.03 8.71
C LEU A 308 24.67 -1.37 7.32
N THR A 309 24.11 -0.75 6.28
CA THR A 309 24.67 -0.78 4.91
C THR A 309 25.11 0.61 4.43
N GLY A 310 24.99 1.61 5.30
CA GLY A 310 25.34 3.01 5.08
C GLY A 310 25.35 3.77 6.41
N ASP A 311 26.01 4.93 6.44
CA ASP A 311 25.89 5.83 7.60
C ASP A 311 24.43 6.22 7.77
N SER A 312 23.94 6.12 9.00
CA SER A 312 22.51 6.26 9.30
C SER A 312 22.25 7.41 10.26
N TYR A 313 21.17 8.15 10.04
CA TYR A 313 20.83 9.35 10.79
C TYR A 313 19.44 9.22 11.39
N VAL A 314 19.36 9.20 12.72
CA VAL A 314 18.10 9.11 13.46
C VAL A 314 18.05 10.19 14.54
N THR A 315 16.85 10.62 14.93
CA THR A 315 16.69 11.53 16.06
C THR A 315 16.73 10.78 17.39
N GLU A 316 16.24 9.55 17.42
CA GLU A 316 16.17 8.72 18.62
C GLU A 316 16.45 7.25 18.29
N PHE A 317 17.16 6.58 19.20
CA PHE A 317 17.39 5.15 19.16
C PHE A 317 17.09 4.54 20.53
N ASN A 318 16.16 3.59 20.55
CA ASN A 318 15.68 2.89 21.73
C ASN A 318 16.01 1.39 21.59
N GLY A 319 17.18 0.97 22.06
CA GLY A 319 17.62 -0.42 21.98
C GLY A 319 19.00 -0.61 22.59
N ASP A 320 19.48 -1.86 22.61
CA ASP A 320 20.88 -2.15 22.96
C ASP A 320 21.76 -1.86 21.74
N ALA A 321 22.78 -1.00 21.89
CA ALA A 321 23.73 -0.72 20.82
C ALA A 321 24.43 -1.98 20.31
N ALA A 322 24.60 -3.02 21.14
CA ALA A 322 25.19 -4.29 20.74
C ALA A 322 24.34 -5.06 19.70
N ASN A 323 23.06 -4.72 19.54
CA ASN A 323 22.18 -5.27 18.51
C ASN A 323 22.30 -4.54 17.16
N VAL A 324 23.12 -3.47 17.10
CA VAL A 324 23.46 -2.77 15.85
C VAL A 324 24.82 -3.27 15.36
N VAL A 325 24.84 -3.88 14.17
CA VAL A 325 26.07 -4.28 13.47
C VAL A 325 26.52 -3.12 12.58
N SER A 326 27.63 -2.50 12.95
CA SER A 326 28.14 -1.30 12.28
C SER A 326 28.55 -1.54 10.83
N ASN A 327 29.11 -2.72 10.53
CA ASN A 327 29.55 -3.11 9.19
C ASN A 327 30.45 -2.05 8.49
N GLY A 328 31.24 -1.30 9.27
CA GLY A 328 32.09 -0.22 8.76
C GLY A 328 31.42 1.16 8.65
N TYR A 329 30.15 1.27 9.01
CA TYR A 329 29.35 2.50 9.02
C TYR A 329 29.04 2.99 10.43
N THR A 330 28.51 4.21 10.53
CA THR A 330 28.15 4.85 11.80
C THR A 330 26.65 5.13 11.88
N LEU A 331 26.04 4.77 13.00
CA LEU A 331 24.71 5.27 13.38
C LEU A 331 24.86 6.56 14.17
N TYR A 332 24.34 7.66 13.64
CA TYR A 332 24.27 8.96 14.31
C TYR A 332 22.90 9.14 14.94
N VAL A 333 22.87 9.25 16.27
CA VAL A 333 21.66 9.55 17.04
C VAL A 333 21.71 11.01 17.45
N ASN A 334 20.79 11.81 16.94
CA ASN A 334 20.74 13.25 17.13
C ASN A 334 22.11 13.92 16.87
N GLY A 335 22.74 13.57 15.74
CA GLY A 335 24.04 14.08 15.31
C GLY A 335 25.27 13.54 16.06
N THR A 336 25.08 12.64 17.04
CA THR A 336 26.19 12.03 17.79
C THR A 336 26.36 10.56 17.39
N ALA A 337 27.58 10.14 17.09
CA ALA A 337 27.87 8.75 16.78
C ALA A 337 27.52 7.84 17.97
N LEU A 338 26.68 6.84 17.76
CA LEU A 338 26.34 5.84 18.75
C LEU A 338 27.56 4.95 19.03
N THR A 339 27.86 4.77 20.31
CA THR A 339 28.96 3.89 20.76
C THR A 339 28.43 2.56 21.27
N GLY A 340 29.22 1.50 21.16
CA GLY A 340 28.85 0.16 21.65
C GLY A 340 28.20 -0.74 20.59
N THR A 341 28.20 -0.30 19.33
CA THR A 341 27.85 -1.12 18.17
C THR A 341 28.87 -2.24 17.94
N LYS A 342 28.41 -3.32 17.29
CA LYS A 342 29.21 -4.51 16.99
C LYS A 342 29.96 -4.41 15.66
#